data_AF-I7ARQ3-F1
#
_entry.id   AF-I7ARQ3-F1
#
_cell.length_a   1.000
_cell.length_b   1.000
_cell.length_c   1.000
_cell.angle_alpha   90.00
_cell.angle_beta   90.00
_cell.angle_gamma   90.00
#
_symmetry.space_group_name_H-M   'P 1'
#
loop_
_entity.id
_entity.type
_entity.pdbx_description
1 polymer ?
#
loop_
_entity_poly.entity_id
_entity_poly.type
_entity_poly.pdbx_seq_one_letter_code
_entity_poly.pdbx_strand_id
1 'polypeptide(L)'
;MLVNRTLEYKRLTKRKDIKFSPLSTSSLRGSLDDVKQSISRLGIIQEKHCMPSFSPKKKKKDEIDEVKRHITDQIHRAEKGIEEIVKFSNSKVLTDCMHGYFAGQLKAIIHDYRGLQQKFLKNIDIYDEIDHEDEENDGGSMLLLENVKDLRKSIYDLTSVLLDMKMAVGQQSLQIDRLDFYLDSINFYLEGANKELGKIPGSHRRMKNKVIYFMLLLSIVLVLMSMLKMARSR
;
A
#
# COMPACT_ATOMS: atom_id res chain seq x y z
N MET A 1 5.75 21.03 -31.79
CA MET A 1 5.61 22.11 -30.80
C MET A 1 4.45 21.74 -29.86
N LEU A 2 4.76 21.22 -28.67
CA LEU A 2 3.75 20.92 -27.64
C LEU A 2 3.15 22.26 -27.17
N VAL A 3 2.04 22.68 -27.77
CA VAL A 3 1.33 23.87 -27.32
C VAL A 3 0.70 23.54 -25.97
N ASN A 4 1.26 24.10 -24.90
CA ASN A 4 0.84 23.86 -23.52
C ASN A 4 -0.49 24.60 -23.23
N ARG A 5 -1.58 24.08 -23.83
CA ARG A 5 -2.95 24.60 -23.70
C ARG A 5 -3.54 24.42 -22.30
N THR A 6 -2.87 23.65 -21.45
CA THR A 6 -3.20 23.44 -20.04
C THR A 6 -3.28 24.76 -19.28
N LEU A 7 -2.38 25.71 -19.59
CA LEU A 7 -2.36 27.04 -18.97
C LEU A 7 -3.56 27.91 -19.40
N GLU A 8 -3.96 27.86 -20.66
CA GLU A 8 -5.17 28.54 -21.14
C GLU A 8 -6.43 27.97 -20.47
N TYR A 9 -6.51 26.65 -20.31
CA TYR A 9 -7.64 26.02 -19.65
C TYR A 9 -7.72 26.34 -18.15
N LYS A 10 -6.58 26.42 -17.46
CA LYS A 10 -6.51 26.82 -16.05
C LYS A 10 -6.98 28.28 -15.83
N ARG A 11 -6.78 29.17 -16.82
CA ARG A 11 -7.34 30.53 -16.78
C ARG A 11 -8.85 30.57 -17.01
N LEU A 12 -9.39 29.66 -17.83
CA LEU A 12 -10.81 29.63 -18.19
C LEU A 12 -11.69 28.90 -17.16
N THR A 13 -11.11 28.08 -16.29
CA THR A 13 -11.87 27.24 -15.33
C THR A 13 -11.72 27.74 -13.89
N LYS A 14 -12.81 28.26 -13.32
CA LYS A 14 -12.95 28.49 -11.86
C LYS A 14 -13.29 27.18 -11.11
N ARG A 15 -12.67 26.05 -11.47
CA ARG A 15 -12.93 24.81 -10.73
C ARG A 15 -12.21 24.89 -9.38
N LYS A 16 -12.93 24.64 -8.29
CA LYS A 16 -12.32 24.41 -6.97
C LYS A 16 -11.34 23.26 -7.14
N ASP A 17 -10.07 23.51 -6.82
CA ASP A 17 -9.07 22.45 -6.75
C ASP A 17 -9.65 21.32 -5.89
N ILE A 18 -9.73 20.13 -6.46
CA ILE A 18 -10.11 18.94 -5.72
C ILE A 18 -9.03 18.80 -4.65
N LYS A 19 -9.39 19.07 -3.39
CA LYS A 19 -8.45 18.92 -2.28
C LYS A 19 -8.06 17.46 -2.22
N PHE A 20 -6.85 17.16 -2.66
CA PHE A 20 -6.22 15.87 -2.45
C PHE A 20 -6.05 15.73 -0.94
N SER A 21 -6.88 14.90 -0.30
CA SER A 21 -6.64 14.50 1.08
C SER A 21 -5.41 13.58 1.07
N PRO A 22 -4.31 13.96 1.72
CA PRO A 22 -3.13 13.11 1.75
C PRO A 22 -3.51 11.79 2.42
N LEU A 23 -3.28 10.67 1.72
CA LEU A 23 -3.38 9.35 2.33
C LEU A 23 -2.26 9.25 3.37
N SER A 24 -2.61 9.28 4.65
CA SER A 24 -1.63 9.14 5.73
C SER A 24 -1.19 7.69 5.81
N THR A 25 -0.01 7.37 5.26
CA THR A 25 0.61 6.04 5.33
C THR A 25 1.70 5.95 6.39
N SER A 26 1.96 7.04 7.12
CA SER A 26 3.04 7.16 8.11
C SER A 26 2.85 6.21 9.30
N SER A 27 1.61 6.01 9.75
CA SER A 27 1.29 5.10 10.86
C SER A 27 1.62 3.65 10.53
N LEU A 28 1.24 3.18 9.34
CA LEU A 28 1.55 1.82 8.89
C LEU A 28 3.06 1.62 8.73
N ARG A 29 3.76 2.62 8.19
CA ARG A 29 5.21 2.56 8.05
C ARG A 29 5.91 2.48 9.41
N GLY A 30 5.47 3.28 10.38
CA GLY A 30 5.94 3.21 11.76
C GLY A 30 5.71 1.82 12.37
N SER A 31 4.53 1.25 12.19
CA SER A 31 4.22 -0.10 12.69
C SER A 31 5.13 -1.18 12.09
N LEU A 32 5.52 -1.09 10.82
CA LEU A 32 6.44 -2.04 10.20
C LEU A 32 7.87 -1.89 10.74
N ASP A 33 8.31 -0.65 10.95
CA ASP A 33 9.61 -0.36 11.56
C ASP A 33 9.67 -0.85 13.01
N ASP A 34 8.58 -0.71 13.78
CA ASP A 34 8.46 -1.23 15.15
C ASP A 34 8.57 -2.76 15.20
N VAL A 35 7.94 -3.47 14.25
CA VAL A 35 8.04 -4.95 14.14
C VAL A 35 9.50 -5.34 13.88
N LYS A 36 10.14 -4.66 12.93
CA LYS A 36 11.54 -4.90 12.58
C LYS A 36 12.48 -4.65 13.76
N GLN A 37 12.24 -3.59 14.52
CA GLN A 37 13.01 -3.29 15.73
C GLN A 37 12.81 -4.38 16.79
N SER A 38 11.58 -4.83 16.98
CA SER A 38 11.25 -5.88 17.96
C SER A 38 11.89 -7.22 17.62
N ILE A 39 11.90 -7.62 16.34
CA ILE A 39 12.60 -8.82 15.85
C ILE A 39 14.11 -8.70 16.10
N SER A 40 14.68 -7.53 15.82
CA SER A 40 16.12 -7.29 16.06
C SER A 40 16.48 -7.42 17.54
N ARG A 41 15.64 -6.87 18.43
CA ARG A 41 15.81 -7.01 19.89
C ARG A 41 15.69 -8.46 20.34
N LEU A 42 14.72 -9.21 19.80
CA LEU A 42 14.55 -10.62 20.11
C LEU A 42 15.81 -11.42 19.76
N GLY A 43 16.43 -11.14 18.61
CA GLY A 43 17.67 -11.82 18.21
C GLY A 43 18.80 -11.66 19.22
N ILE A 44 18.96 -10.44 19.77
CA ILE A 44 19.96 -10.16 20.82
C ILE A 44 19.64 -10.92 22.11
N ILE A 45 18.38 -10.94 22.52
CA ILE A 45 17.93 -11.65 23.74
C ILE A 45 18.13 -13.17 23.58
N GLN A 46 17.81 -13.70 22.41
CA GLN A 46 17.99 -15.11 22.07
C GLN A 46 19.47 -15.51 22.09
N GLU A 47 20.36 -14.70 21.51
CA GLU A 47 21.80 -14.95 21.55
C GLU A 47 22.36 -14.89 22.97
N LYS A 48 21.94 -13.90 23.77
CA LYS A 48 22.26 -13.83 25.21
C LYS A 48 21.78 -15.07 25.97
N HIS A 49 20.67 -15.67 25.56
CA HIS A 49 20.12 -16.87 26.18
C HIS A 49 20.95 -18.13 25.90
N CYS A 50 21.58 -18.20 24.72
CA CYS A 50 22.49 -19.29 24.38
C CYS A 50 23.81 -19.26 25.18
N MET A 51 24.10 -18.17 25.89
CA MET A 51 25.32 -18.06 26.70
C MET A 51 25.10 -18.64 28.11
N PRO A 52 26.13 -19.30 28.69
CA PRO A 52 26.07 -19.78 30.07
C PRO A 52 25.87 -18.59 31.00
N SER A 53 24.81 -18.63 31.81
CA SER A 53 24.47 -17.53 32.71
C SER A 53 23.67 -18.03 33.90
N PHE A 54 24.01 -17.50 35.07
CA PHE A 54 23.47 -17.86 36.38
C PHE A 54 22.00 -17.49 36.60
N SER A 55 21.35 -16.76 35.67
CA SER A 55 19.93 -16.43 35.83
C SER A 55 19.05 -17.67 35.62
N PRO A 56 17.97 -17.84 36.39
CA PRO A 56 17.13 -19.03 36.30
C PRO A 56 16.52 -19.16 34.89
N LYS A 57 16.63 -20.36 34.30
CA LYS A 57 16.16 -20.70 32.94
C LYS A 57 14.70 -20.25 32.70
N LYS A 58 13.83 -20.35 33.72
CA LYS A 58 12.42 -19.94 33.65
C LYS A 58 12.24 -18.44 33.38
N LYS A 59 12.94 -17.55 34.11
CA LYS A 59 12.79 -16.10 33.93
C LYS A 59 13.20 -15.64 32.54
N LYS A 60 14.24 -16.26 31.98
CA LYS A 60 14.70 -15.92 30.63
C LYS A 60 13.72 -16.41 29.54
N LYS A 61 13.08 -17.58 29.76
CA LYS A 61 11.99 -18.07 28.90
C LYS A 61 10.82 -17.08 28.87
N ASP A 62 10.39 -16.64 30.05
CA ASP A 62 9.27 -15.70 30.18
C ASP A 62 9.52 -14.38 29.42
N GLU A 63 10.74 -13.83 29.51
CA GLU A 63 11.17 -12.61 28.78
C GLU A 63 11.12 -12.80 27.26
N ILE A 64 11.62 -13.94 26.76
CA ILE A 64 11.56 -14.28 25.33
C ILE A 64 10.12 -14.43 24.85
N ASP A 65 9.27 -15.10 25.63
CA ASP A 65 7.89 -15.37 25.25
C ASP A 65 7.00 -14.12 25.33
N GLU A 66 7.34 -13.14 26.17
CA GLU A 66 6.72 -11.81 26.14
C GLU A 66 7.05 -11.06 24.83
N VAL A 67 8.32 -11.03 24.44
CA VAL A 67 8.75 -10.37 23.19
C VAL A 67 8.16 -11.05 21.96
N LYS A 68 8.12 -12.39 21.93
CA LYS A 68 7.46 -13.15 20.85
C LYS A 68 5.98 -12.79 20.73
N ARG A 69 5.25 -12.75 21.85
CA ARG A 69 3.83 -12.34 21.86
C ARG A 69 3.64 -10.92 21.33
N HIS A 70 4.53 -10.01 21.71
CA HIS A 70 4.50 -8.64 21.22
C HIS A 70 4.71 -8.56 19.71
N ILE A 71 5.70 -9.29 19.17
CA ILE A 71 5.96 -9.35 17.71
C ILE A 71 4.73 -9.89 16.98
N THR A 72 4.13 -10.98 17.47
CA THR A 72 2.93 -11.56 16.85
C THR A 72 1.77 -10.56 16.82
N ASP A 73 1.51 -9.84 17.92
CA ASP A 73 0.46 -8.81 17.95
C ASP A 73 0.75 -7.67 16.97
N GLN A 74 1.99 -7.20 16.88
CA GLN A 74 2.35 -6.15 15.93
C GLN A 74 2.23 -6.58 14.47
N ILE A 75 2.55 -7.85 14.14
CA ILE A 75 2.34 -8.41 12.80
C ILE A 75 0.85 -8.38 12.43
N HIS A 76 -0.04 -8.84 13.32
CA HIS A 76 -1.48 -8.82 13.07
C HIS A 76 -2.02 -7.39 12.93
N ARG A 77 -1.52 -6.44 13.73
CA ARG A 77 -1.88 -5.02 13.60
C ARG A 77 -1.44 -4.43 12.26
N ALA A 78 -0.22 -4.75 11.81
CA ALA A 78 0.29 -4.30 10.52
C ALA A 78 -0.54 -4.88 9.37
N GLU A 79 -0.91 -6.16 9.43
CA GLU A 79 -1.80 -6.82 8.47
C GLU A 79 -3.17 -6.14 8.40
N LYS A 80 -3.82 -5.93 9.54
CA LYS A 80 -5.10 -5.22 9.60
C LYS A 80 -4.99 -3.78 9.06
N GLY A 81 -3.89 -3.08 9.37
CA GLY A 81 -3.64 -1.74 8.86
C GLY A 81 -3.49 -1.70 7.33
N ILE A 82 -2.87 -2.73 6.73
CA ILE A 82 -2.79 -2.90 5.28
C ILE A 82 -4.20 -3.06 4.68
N GLU A 83 -5.04 -3.91 5.26
CA GLU A 83 -6.42 -4.11 4.80
C GLU A 83 -7.29 -2.85 4.92
N GLU A 84 -7.10 -2.04 5.97
CA GLU A 84 -7.83 -0.79 6.16
C GLU A 84 -7.46 0.23 5.09
N ILE A 85 -6.18 0.43 4.79
CA ILE A 85 -5.71 1.35 3.74
C ILE A 85 -6.29 0.98 2.37
N VAL A 86 -6.45 -0.31 2.11
CA VAL A 86 -7.06 -0.81 0.88
C VAL A 86 -8.52 -0.36 0.73
N LYS A 87 -9.28 -0.30 1.84
CA LYS A 87 -10.70 0.09 1.84
C LYS A 87 -10.92 1.59 1.59
N PHE A 88 -9.95 2.44 1.94
CA PHE A 88 -10.08 3.91 1.82
C PHE A 88 -9.64 4.49 0.48
N SER A 89 -8.97 3.71 -0.36
CA SER A 89 -8.45 4.21 -1.64
C SER A 89 -9.51 4.13 -2.74
N ASN A 90 -9.81 5.30 -3.33
CA ASN A 90 -10.78 5.44 -4.44
C ASN A 90 -10.25 4.94 -5.79
N SER A 91 -8.93 4.72 -5.92
CA SER A 91 -8.30 4.28 -7.16
C SER A 91 -7.80 2.85 -7.01
N LYS A 92 -8.37 1.93 -7.80
CA LYS A 92 -7.96 0.52 -7.84
C LYS A 92 -6.45 0.35 -8.05
N VAL A 93 -5.88 1.15 -8.96
CA VAL A 93 -4.44 1.11 -9.27
C VAL A 93 -3.58 1.51 -8.06
N LEU A 94 -4.00 2.56 -7.34
CA LEU A 94 -3.29 3.02 -6.15
C LEU A 94 -3.41 2.00 -5.01
N THR A 95 -4.59 1.41 -4.85
CA THR A 95 -4.87 0.34 -3.89
C THR A 95 -3.97 -0.86 -4.13
N ASP A 96 -3.90 -1.36 -5.37
CA ASP A 96 -3.11 -2.53 -5.74
C ASP A 96 -1.60 -2.25 -5.54
N CYS A 97 -1.15 -1.04 -5.87
CA CYS A 97 0.24 -0.61 -5.66
C CYS A 97 0.61 -0.52 -4.18
N MET A 98 -0.23 0.14 -3.37
CA MET A 98 0.00 0.28 -1.92
C MET A 98 -0.05 -1.07 -1.21
N HIS A 99 -1.05 -1.89 -1.52
CA HIS A 99 -1.15 -3.24 -0.98
C HIS A 99 0.09 -4.06 -1.33
N GLY A 100 0.49 -4.08 -2.60
CA GLY A 100 1.68 -4.81 -3.05
C GLY A 100 2.98 -4.35 -2.37
N TYR A 101 3.14 -3.05 -2.13
CA TYR A 101 4.31 -2.50 -1.44
C TYR A 101 4.35 -2.89 0.04
N PHE A 102 3.28 -2.62 0.81
CA PHE A 102 3.27 -2.88 2.24
C PHE A 102 3.19 -4.37 2.57
N ALA A 103 2.41 -5.14 1.81
CA ALA A 103 2.38 -6.60 1.93
C ALA A 103 3.76 -7.19 1.59
N GLY A 104 4.44 -6.66 0.57
CA GLY A 104 5.81 -7.07 0.23
C GLY A 104 6.80 -6.81 1.37
N GLN A 105 6.72 -5.66 2.03
CA GLN A 105 7.57 -5.35 3.18
C GLN A 105 7.27 -6.22 4.40
N LEU A 106 6.00 -6.37 4.76
CA LEU A 106 5.61 -7.22 5.89
C LEU A 106 6.02 -8.68 5.65
N LYS A 107 5.90 -9.17 4.41
CA LYS A 107 6.40 -10.48 4.00
C LYS A 107 7.91 -10.63 4.22
N ALA A 108 8.70 -9.62 3.82
CA ALA A 108 10.15 -9.63 4.04
C ALA A 108 10.49 -9.68 5.54
N ILE A 109 9.78 -8.88 6.36
CA ILE A 109 9.96 -8.87 7.82
C ILE A 109 9.61 -10.23 8.44
N ILE A 110 8.51 -10.86 8.04
CA ILE A 110 8.09 -12.19 8.51
C ILE A 110 9.10 -13.25 8.08
N HIS A 111 9.65 -13.14 6.86
CA HIS A 111 10.70 -14.03 6.38
C HIS A 111 11.97 -13.92 7.24
N ASP A 112 12.41 -12.69 7.55
CA ASP A 112 13.57 -12.45 8.42
C ASP A 112 13.32 -13.00 9.83
N TYR A 113 12.11 -12.82 10.37
CA TYR A 113 11.72 -13.38 11.66
C TYR A 113 11.77 -14.91 11.67
N ARG A 114 11.26 -15.57 10.61
CA ARG A 114 11.36 -17.02 10.47
C ARG A 114 12.81 -17.48 10.41
N GLY A 115 13.66 -16.78 9.64
CA GLY A 115 15.09 -17.06 9.54
C GLY A 115 15.80 -16.96 10.88
N LEU A 116 15.46 -15.94 11.69
CA LEU A 116 15.98 -15.78 13.05
C LEU A 116 15.58 -16.95 13.95
N GLN A 117 14.31 -17.36 13.94
CA GLN A 117 13.83 -18.50 14.72
C GLN A 117 14.49 -19.82 14.29
N GLN A 118 14.73 -20.03 13.00
CA GLN A 118 15.48 -21.19 12.49
C GLN A 118 16.94 -21.18 12.95
N LYS A 119 17.60 -20.02 12.93
CA LYS A 119 18.97 -19.87 13.44
C LYS A 119 19.04 -20.18 14.93
N PHE A 120 18.09 -19.69 15.72
CA PHE A 120 18.02 -19.96 17.14
C PHE A 120 17.78 -21.44 17.45
N LEU A 121 16.88 -22.11 16.70
CA LEU A 121 16.66 -23.55 16.82
C LEU A 121 17.94 -24.34 16.60
N LYS A 122 18.65 -24.04 15.50
CA LYS A 122 19.94 -24.69 15.19
C LYS A 122 20.97 -24.48 16.29
N ASN A 123 21.03 -23.28 16.88
CA ASN A 123 21.94 -23.01 17.97
C ASN A 123 21.60 -23.85 19.20
N ILE A 124 20.31 -23.99 19.55
CA ILE A 124 19.88 -24.87 20.66
C ILE A 124 20.30 -26.32 20.41
N ASP A 125 20.05 -26.84 19.21
CA ASP A 125 20.40 -28.23 18.85
C ASP A 125 21.92 -28.48 19.02
N ILE A 126 22.76 -27.52 18.64
CA ILE A 126 24.23 -27.63 18.81
C ILE A 126 24.63 -27.67 20.29
N TYR A 127 24.02 -26.83 21.14
CA TYR A 127 24.37 -26.83 22.57
C TYR A 127 23.84 -28.08 23.29
N ASP A 128 22.71 -28.64 22.87
CA ASP A 128 22.17 -29.89 23.42
C ASP A 128 23.09 -31.08 23.09
N GLU A 129 23.59 -31.17 21.85
CA GLU A 129 24.60 -32.19 21.46
C GLU A 129 25.89 -32.11 22.30
N ILE A 130 26.29 -30.91 22.74
CA ILE A 130 27.48 -30.71 23.58
C ILE A 130 27.20 -31.05 25.06
N ASP A 131 26.02 -30.70 25.59
CA ASP A 131 25.65 -31.00 27.00
C ASP A 131 25.40 -32.51 27.24
N HIS A 132 24.95 -33.26 26.23
CA HIS A 132 24.75 -34.73 26.33
C HIS A 132 26.06 -35.53 26.40
N GLU A 133 27.23 -34.92 26.18
CA GLU A 133 28.52 -35.58 26.42
C GLU A 133 28.90 -35.63 27.93
N ASP A 134 28.28 -34.80 28.78
CA ASP A 134 28.75 -34.58 30.16
C ASP A 134 27.76 -34.88 31.32
N GLU A 135 26.42 -34.90 31.17
CA GLU A 135 25.52 -35.25 32.31
C GLU A 135 24.17 -35.93 31.96
N GLU A 136 23.87 -37.07 32.62
CA GLU A 136 22.53 -37.69 32.73
C GLU A 136 21.63 -36.92 33.72
N ASN A 137 21.06 -35.77 33.34
CA ASN A 137 20.11 -35.03 34.21
C ASN A 137 18.73 -34.82 33.56
N ASP A 138 17.77 -35.65 33.95
CA ASP A 138 16.40 -35.78 33.39
C ASP A 138 15.54 -34.50 33.47
N GLY A 139 15.80 -33.62 34.44
CA GLY A 139 14.96 -32.42 34.68
C GLY A 139 15.20 -31.25 33.70
N GLY A 140 16.39 -31.14 33.11
CA GLY A 140 16.74 -30.07 32.16
C GLY A 140 16.16 -30.30 30.76
N SER A 141 16.12 -31.57 30.35
CA SER A 141 15.71 -32.02 29.02
C SER A 141 14.24 -31.74 28.72
N MET A 142 13.36 -31.82 29.72
CA MET A 142 11.92 -31.58 29.53
C MET A 142 11.61 -30.11 29.14
N LEU A 143 12.26 -29.14 29.78
CA LEU A 143 12.07 -27.72 29.47
C LEU A 143 12.67 -27.34 28.10
N LEU A 144 13.78 -27.97 27.73
CA LEU A 144 14.41 -27.78 26.43
C LEU A 144 13.53 -28.35 25.31
N LEU A 145 12.98 -29.55 25.49
CA LEU A 145 12.04 -30.17 24.57
C LEU A 145 10.78 -29.31 24.34
N GLU A 146 10.23 -28.72 25.40
CA GLU A 146 9.10 -27.81 25.30
C GLU A 146 9.44 -26.56 24.46
N ASN A 147 10.61 -25.94 24.72
CA ASN A 147 11.06 -24.77 23.97
C ASN A 147 11.27 -25.07 22.48
N VAL A 148 11.87 -26.22 22.15
CA VAL A 148 12.06 -26.67 20.77
C VAL A 148 10.72 -26.88 20.08
N LYS A 149 9.73 -27.47 20.79
CA LYS A 149 8.38 -27.68 20.27
C LYS A 149 7.67 -26.36 19.97
N ASP A 150 7.73 -25.39 20.88
CA ASP A 150 7.12 -24.06 20.71
C ASP A 150 7.76 -23.29 19.56
N LEU A 151 9.08 -23.39 19.42
CA LEU A 151 9.83 -22.77 18.33
C LEU A 151 9.47 -23.35 16.96
N ARG A 152 9.39 -24.68 16.87
CA ARG A 152 8.96 -25.38 15.65
C ARG A 152 7.54 -25.00 15.27
N LYS A 153 6.63 -24.91 16.24
CA LYS A 153 5.27 -24.43 16.02
C LYS A 153 5.25 -23.01 15.47
N SER A 154 6.02 -22.09 16.07
CA SER A 154 6.13 -20.71 15.58
C SER A 154 6.66 -20.64 14.14
N ILE A 155 7.69 -21.42 13.79
CA ILE A 155 8.21 -21.48 12.42
C ILE A 155 7.15 -21.99 11.43
N TYR A 156 6.35 -22.98 11.84
CA TYR A 156 5.24 -23.48 11.03
C TYR A 156 4.19 -22.39 10.80
N ASP A 157 3.75 -21.71 11.86
CA ASP A 157 2.75 -20.64 11.80
C ASP A 157 3.23 -19.49 10.87
N LEU A 158 4.50 -19.06 11.02
CA LEU A 158 5.10 -18.05 10.14
C LEU A 158 5.15 -18.50 8.67
N THR A 159 5.38 -19.79 8.43
CA THR A 159 5.39 -20.36 7.08
C THR A 159 4.01 -20.37 6.46
N SER A 160 2.98 -20.69 7.26
CA SER A 160 1.58 -20.62 6.83
C SER A 160 1.24 -19.19 6.42
N VAL A 161 1.53 -18.20 7.27
CA VAL A 161 1.29 -16.78 6.97
C VAL A 161 2.01 -16.35 5.68
N LEU A 162 3.26 -16.77 5.47
CA LEU A 162 3.99 -16.45 4.24
C LEU A 162 3.36 -17.08 2.98
N LEU A 163 2.78 -18.28 3.09
CA LEU A 163 2.08 -18.94 2.00
C LEU A 163 0.77 -18.23 1.67
N ASP A 164 -0.02 -17.90 2.69
CA ASP A 164 -1.28 -17.17 2.55
C ASP A 164 -1.03 -15.80 1.90
N MET A 165 0.01 -15.11 2.35
CA MET A 165 0.45 -13.84 1.81
C MET A 165 1.02 -13.95 0.38
N LYS A 166 1.69 -15.06 0.04
CA LYS A 166 2.18 -15.34 -1.33
C LYS A 166 1.02 -15.62 -2.29
N MET A 167 -0.05 -16.27 -1.82
CA MET A 167 -1.28 -16.43 -2.61
C MET A 167 -2.02 -15.10 -2.78
N ALA A 168 -2.01 -14.23 -1.77
CA ALA A 168 -2.60 -12.88 -1.84
C ALA A 168 -1.82 -11.91 -2.77
N VAL A 169 -0.51 -12.11 -2.94
CA VAL A 169 0.39 -11.21 -3.73
C VAL A 169 0.74 -11.83 -5.09
N GLY A 170 -0.16 -12.64 -5.67
CA GLY A 170 0.07 -13.48 -6.87
C GLY A 170 0.43 -12.79 -8.20
N GLN A 171 0.80 -11.51 -8.24
CA GLN A 171 1.33 -10.85 -9.44
C GLN A 171 2.49 -9.88 -9.12
N GLN A 172 3.64 -10.42 -8.71
CA GLN A 172 4.92 -9.70 -8.75
C GLN A 172 5.88 -10.36 -9.74
N SER A 173 5.82 -9.92 -11.00
CA SER A 173 6.88 -10.07 -12.00
C SER A 173 7.00 -8.75 -12.78
N LEU A 174 8.24 -8.36 -13.07
CA LEU A 174 8.78 -7.13 -13.71
C LEU A 174 8.29 -5.76 -13.19
N GLN A 175 9.15 -5.08 -12.42
CA GLN A 175 8.98 -3.68 -11.97
C GLN A 175 9.30 -2.62 -13.05
N ILE A 176 9.81 -3.00 -14.24
CA ILE A 176 10.07 -2.07 -15.35
C ILE A 176 8.86 -1.98 -16.30
N ASP A 177 8.35 -3.11 -16.81
CA ASP A 177 7.18 -3.14 -17.70
C ASP A 177 5.94 -2.43 -17.12
N ARG A 178 5.78 -2.43 -15.79
CA ARG A 178 4.70 -1.70 -15.13
C ARG A 178 4.85 -0.19 -15.18
N LEU A 179 6.07 0.33 -15.05
CA LEU A 179 6.29 1.78 -15.08
C LEU A 179 6.05 2.29 -16.50
N ASP A 180 6.53 1.55 -17.51
CA ASP A 180 6.23 1.82 -18.92
C ASP A 180 4.72 1.72 -19.20
N PHE A 181 4.04 0.67 -18.72
CA PHE A 181 2.58 0.54 -18.83
C PHE A 181 1.83 1.72 -18.19
N TYR A 182 2.23 2.16 -17.00
CA TYR A 182 1.60 3.31 -16.35
C TYR A 182 1.92 4.62 -17.07
N LEU A 183 3.13 4.78 -17.59
CA LEU A 183 3.54 5.96 -18.35
C LEU A 183 2.78 6.03 -19.68
N ASP A 184 2.63 4.91 -20.39
CA ASP A 184 1.83 4.78 -21.60
C ASP A 184 0.34 5.06 -21.32
N SER A 185 -0.19 4.51 -20.22
CA SER A 185 -1.56 4.78 -19.79
C SER A 185 -1.76 6.27 -19.49
N ILE A 186 -0.83 6.90 -18.77
CA ILE A 186 -0.87 8.35 -18.50
C ILE A 186 -0.83 9.13 -19.81
N ASN A 187 0.06 8.77 -20.73
CA ASN A 187 0.21 9.44 -22.02
C ASN A 187 -1.09 9.31 -22.84
N PHE A 188 -1.70 8.13 -22.87
CA PHE A 188 -2.99 7.87 -23.52
C PHE A 188 -4.11 8.74 -22.93
N TYR A 189 -4.24 8.80 -21.60
CA TYR A 189 -5.24 9.64 -20.95
C TYR A 189 -4.98 11.14 -21.18
N LEU A 190 -3.71 11.55 -21.19
CA LEU A 190 -3.30 12.93 -21.45
C LEU A 190 -3.64 13.36 -22.89
N GLU A 191 -3.40 12.47 -23.85
CA GLU A 191 -3.74 12.69 -25.26
C GLU A 191 -5.25 12.72 -25.48
N GLY A 192 -5.99 11.82 -24.84
CA GLY A 192 -7.45 11.84 -24.80
C GLY A 192 -7.99 13.16 -24.24
N ALA A 193 -7.48 13.60 -23.09
CA ALA A 193 -7.85 14.87 -22.48
C ALA A 193 -7.50 16.06 -23.38
N ASN A 194 -6.33 16.07 -24.03
CA ASN A 194 -5.93 17.13 -24.95
C ASN A 194 -6.85 17.18 -26.19
N LYS A 195 -7.27 16.02 -26.70
CA LYS A 195 -8.22 15.91 -27.81
C LYS A 195 -9.60 16.42 -27.43
N GLU A 196 -10.07 16.15 -26.21
CA GLU A 196 -11.32 16.70 -25.68
C GLU A 196 -11.23 18.21 -25.47
N LEU A 197 -10.14 18.70 -24.87
CA LEU A 197 -9.82 20.12 -24.71
C LEU A 197 -9.84 20.87 -26.04
N GLY A 198 -9.31 20.26 -27.11
CA GLY A 198 -9.33 20.81 -28.47
C GLY A 198 -10.72 20.96 -29.08
N LYS A 199 -11.70 20.13 -28.69
CA LYS A 199 -13.10 20.21 -29.19
C LYS A 199 -13.90 21.35 -28.55
N ILE A 200 -13.54 21.76 -27.33
CA ILE A 200 -14.25 22.78 -26.54
C ILE A 200 -14.33 24.15 -27.24
N PRO A 201 -13.23 24.76 -27.75
CA PRO A 201 -13.31 26.08 -28.39
C PRO A 201 -14.13 26.06 -29.70
N GLY A 202 -14.09 24.97 -30.46
CA GLY A 202 -14.88 24.82 -31.69
C GLY A 202 -16.39 24.66 -31.44
N SER A 203 -16.76 23.93 -30.39
CA SER A 203 -18.16 23.71 -30.02
C SER A 203 -18.83 24.99 -29.51
N HIS A 204 -18.17 25.72 -28.61
CA HIS A 204 -18.69 26.99 -28.09
C HIS A 204 -18.83 28.04 -29.21
N ARG A 205 -17.88 28.10 -30.16
CA ARG A 205 -17.94 29.06 -31.28
C ARG A 205 -19.08 28.76 -32.25
N ARG A 206 -19.38 27.48 -32.52
CA ARG A 206 -20.55 27.09 -33.34
C ARG A 206 -21.88 27.45 -32.69
N MET A 207 -22.04 27.26 -31.37
CA MET A 207 -23.25 27.67 -30.67
C MET A 207 -23.43 29.20 -30.68
N LYS A 208 -22.36 29.96 -30.47
CA LYS A 208 -22.40 31.43 -30.57
C LYS A 208 -22.88 31.90 -31.94
N ASN A 209 -22.36 31.32 -33.03
CA ASN A 209 -22.78 31.70 -34.38
C ASN A 209 -24.27 31.41 -34.64
N LYS A 210 -24.80 30.26 -34.18
CA LYS A 210 -26.23 29.94 -34.32
C LYS A 210 -27.13 30.92 -33.57
N VAL A 211 -26.74 31.32 -32.36
CA VAL A 211 -27.48 32.31 -31.57
C VAL A 211 -27.47 33.70 -32.24
N ILE A 212 -26.34 34.10 -32.83
CA ILE A 212 -26.24 35.37 -33.56
C ILE A 212 -27.19 35.38 -34.77
N TYR A 213 -27.22 34.32 -35.58
CA TYR A 213 -28.15 34.22 -36.71
C TYR A 213 -29.62 34.22 -36.26
N PHE A 214 -29.94 33.56 -35.14
CA PHE A 214 -31.28 33.54 -34.59
C PHE A 214 -31.75 34.95 -34.14
N MET A 215 -30.88 35.70 -33.47
CA MET A 215 -31.17 37.09 -33.07
C MET A 215 -31.34 38.02 -34.28
N LEU A 216 -30.52 37.83 -35.32
CA LEU A 216 -30.62 38.61 -36.55
C LEU A 216 -31.93 38.32 -37.31
N LEU A 217 -32.33 37.04 -37.38
CA LEU A 217 -33.62 36.63 -37.95
C LEU A 217 -34.80 37.29 -37.21
N LEU A 218 -34.78 37.26 -35.86
CA LEU A 218 -35.82 37.87 -35.03
C LEU A 218 -35.95 39.37 -35.30
N SER A 219 -34.82 40.07 -35.45
CA SER A 219 -34.79 41.50 -35.79
C SER A 219 -35.48 41.78 -37.13
N ILE A 220 -35.22 40.98 -38.17
CA ILE A 220 -35.82 41.17 -39.50
C ILE A 220 -37.34 40.98 -39.46
N VAL A 221 -37.81 39.96 -38.73
CA VAL A 221 -39.24 39.68 -38.57
C VAL A 221 -39.96 40.84 -37.88
N LEU A 222 -39.36 41.43 -36.84
CA LEU A 222 -39.92 42.59 -36.14
C LEU A 222 -40.01 43.83 -37.03
N VAL A 223 -39.00 44.06 -37.88
CA VAL A 223 -39.01 45.17 -38.85
C VAL A 223 -40.09 44.98 -39.91
N LEU A 224 -40.23 43.77 -40.47
CA LEU A 224 -41.29 43.44 -41.43
C LEU A 224 -42.69 43.60 -40.82
N MET A 225 -42.90 43.12 -39.58
CA MET A 225 -44.15 43.31 -38.84
C MET A 225 -44.46 44.79 -38.61
N SER A 226 -43.44 45.59 -38.30
CA SER A 226 -43.60 47.04 -38.13
C SER A 226 -43.97 47.73 -39.45
N MET A 227 -43.35 47.34 -40.56
CA MET A 227 -43.68 47.86 -41.90
C MET A 227 -45.09 47.47 -42.34
N LEU A 228 -45.51 46.21 -42.13
CA LEU A 228 -46.86 45.74 -42.39
C LEU A 228 -47.91 46.50 -41.56
N LYS A 229 -47.62 46.72 -40.27
CA LYS A 229 -48.50 47.50 -39.40
C LYS A 229 -48.60 48.95 -39.85
N MET A 230 -47.50 49.56 -40.29
CA MET A 230 -47.49 50.93 -40.80
C MET A 230 -48.26 51.06 -42.13
N ALA A 231 -48.15 50.06 -43.01
CA ALA A 231 -48.90 50.02 -44.28
C ALA A 231 -50.41 49.78 -44.08
N ARG A 232 -50.81 49.10 -42.99
CA ARG A 232 -52.23 48.86 -42.64
C ARG A 232 -52.85 50.01 -41.84
N SER A 233 -52.03 50.87 -41.24
CA SER A 233 -52.46 52.01 -40.42
C SER A 233 -52.53 53.33 -41.20
N ARG A 234 -52.13 53.33 -42.48
CA ARG A 234 -52.44 54.37 -43.46
C ARG A 234 -53.64 53.95 -44.28
#